data_AF-A0A934S435-F1
#
_entry.id   AF-A0A934S435-F1
#
_cell.length_a   1.000
_cell.length_b   1.000
_cell.length_c   1.000
_cell.angle_alpha   90.00
_cell.angle_beta   90.00
_cell.angle_gamma   90.00
#
_symmetry.space_group_name_H-M   'P 1'
#
loop_
_entity.id
_entity.type
_entity.pdbx_description
1 polymer ?
#
loop_
_entity_poly.entity_id
_entity_poly.type
_entity_poly.pdbx_seq_one_letter_code
_entity_poly.pdbx_strand_id
1 'polypeptide(L)'
;MKIKATMVAALLLLAPALHAFTLDFASSVGATLPSDLVINVPGYGDVSFSANYASSLEVGTDFYGGATLQFDNNEVVLVTFLGGVPTDVDFSTVAVSAISGEQFVVIPISSSQYAVALQGSTDGAGIGAVTFNAAAVPEPSSAVLGLLGAAGLFVRRRR
;
A
#
# COMPACT_ATOMS: atom_id res chain seq x y z
N MET A 1 61.05 -3.22 -9.52
CA MET A 1 60.00 -4.01 -8.85
C MET A 1 58.64 -3.47 -9.29
N LYS A 2 57.78 -4.32 -9.86
CA LYS A 2 56.47 -3.92 -10.42
C LYS A 2 55.38 -4.16 -9.37
N ILE A 3 54.71 -3.11 -8.92
CA ILE A 3 53.56 -3.22 -8.00
C ILE A 3 52.29 -3.25 -8.86
N LYS A 4 51.58 -4.38 -8.84
CA LYS A 4 50.26 -4.52 -9.46
C LYS A 4 49.20 -4.15 -8.42
N ALA A 5 48.54 -3.01 -8.61
CA ALA A 5 47.38 -2.61 -7.81
C ALA A 5 46.11 -3.12 -8.48
N THR A 6 45.49 -4.16 -7.91
CA THR A 6 44.15 -4.60 -8.25
C THR A 6 43.14 -3.71 -7.53
N MET A 7 42.55 -2.74 -8.24
CA MET A 7 41.33 -2.06 -7.78
C MET A 7 40.14 -3.00 -8.00
N VAL A 8 39.58 -3.53 -6.92
CA VAL A 8 38.25 -4.14 -6.92
C VAL A 8 37.25 -3.01 -6.70
N ALA A 9 36.59 -2.57 -7.76
CA ALA A 9 35.45 -1.67 -7.67
C ALA A 9 34.22 -2.49 -7.25
N ALA A 10 33.84 -2.39 -5.97
CA ALA A 10 32.56 -2.91 -5.50
C ALA A 10 31.45 -1.94 -5.91
N LEU A 11 30.89 -2.15 -7.11
CA LEU A 11 29.67 -1.48 -7.55
C LEU A 11 28.50 -2.17 -6.84
N LEU A 12 28.16 -1.70 -5.64
CA LEU A 12 26.90 -2.04 -4.96
C LEU A 12 25.76 -1.34 -5.71
N LEU A 13 25.21 -2.03 -6.71
CA LEU A 13 23.91 -1.71 -7.28
C LEU A 13 22.87 -1.87 -6.16
N LEU A 14 22.46 -0.75 -5.56
CA LEU A 14 21.24 -0.66 -4.76
C LEU A 14 20.07 -0.85 -5.72
N ALA A 15 19.69 -2.10 -5.97
CA ALA A 15 18.40 -2.38 -6.58
C ALA A 15 17.31 -1.93 -5.59
N PRO A 16 16.36 -1.07 -5.98
CA PRO A 16 15.20 -0.81 -5.15
C PRO A 16 14.45 -2.12 -4.98
N ALA A 17 14.29 -2.58 -3.75
CA ALA A 17 13.42 -3.71 -3.46
C ALA A 17 11.98 -3.23 -3.69
N LEU A 18 11.39 -3.62 -4.82
CA LEU A 18 9.97 -3.46 -5.07
C LEU A 18 9.23 -4.46 -4.18
N HIS A 19 8.60 -3.98 -3.12
CA HIS A 19 7.70 -4.79 -2.29
C HIS A 19 6.26 -4.52 -2.76
N ALA A 20 5.62 -5.55 -3.29
CA ALA A 20 4.19 -5.55 -3.59
C ALA A 20 3.42 -5.97 -2.34
N PHE A 21 2.38 -5.22 -1.99
CA PHE A 21 1.52 -5.48 -0.84
C PHE A 21 0.09 -5.75 -1.31
N THR A 22 -0.62 -6.61 -0.57
CA THR A 22 -2.04 -6.88 -0.76
C THR A 22 -2.74 -6.78 0.59
N LEU A 23 -3.76 -5.92 0.66
CA LEU A 23 -4.71 -5.89 1.77
C LEU A 23 -5.93 -6.74 1.43
N ASP A 24 -6.34 -7.62 2.35
CA ASP A 24 -7.53 -8.48 2.25
C ASP A 24 -8.32 -8.38 3.57
N PHE A 25 -9.64 -8.46 3.46
CA PHE A 25 -10.60 -8.37 4.55
C PHE A 25 -11.10 -9.75 5.04
N ALA A 26 -10.53 -10.86 4.55
CA ALA A 26 -10.93 -12.24 4.89
C ALA A 26 -11.06 -12.52 6.40
N SER A 27 -10.23 -11.88 7.22
CA SER A 27 -10.26 -12.06 8.68
C SER A 27 -11.35 -11.25 9.41
N SER A 28 -12.03 -10.33 8.71
CA SER A 28 -12.94 -9.34 9.30
C SER A 28 -14.39 -9.48 8.81
N VAL A 29 -14.74 -10.59 8.12
CA VAL A 29 -16.09 -10.82 7.58
C VAL A 29 -17.16 -10.72 8.67
N GLY A 30 -18.19 -9.93 8.41
CA GLY A 30 -19.32 -9.67 9.31
C GLY A 30 -19.05 -8.57 10.34
N ALA A 31 -17.89 -7.91 10.30
CA ALA A 31 -17.59 -6.81 11.20
C ALA A 31 -18.11 -5.46 10.65
N THR A 32 -18.79 -4.71 11.52
CA THR A 32 -18.93 -3.26 11.35
C THR A 32 -17.66 -2.61 11.89
N LEU A 33 -16.95 -1.93 11.01
CA LEU A 33 -15.70 -1.24 11.30
C LEU A 33 -15.96 0.22 11.68
N PRO A 34 -15.02 0.85 12.41
CA PRO A 34 -15.07 2.29 12.62
C PRO A 34 -15.10 3.02 11.27
N SER A 35 -15.75 4.18 11.23
CA SER A 35 -15.77 5.03 10.02
C SER A 35 -14.38 5.44 9.56
N ASP A 36 -13.41 5.46 10.48
CA ASP A 36 -11.97 5.61 10.22
C ASP A 36 -11.24 4.32 10.62
N LEU A 37 -11.03 3.43 9.65
CA LEU A 37 -10.25 2.20 9.84
C LEU A 37 -8.78 2.48 9.50
N VAL A 38 -7.87 2.02 10.35
CA VAL A 38 -6.42 2.06 10.07
C VAL A 38 -5.86 0.65 10.13
N ILE A 39 -5.22 0.22 9.04
CA ILE A 39 -4.59 -1.09 8.92
C ILE A 39 -3.07 -0.88 8.82
N ASN A 40 -2.32 -1.50 9.72
CA ASN A 40 -0.87 -1.56 9.62
C ASN A 40 -0.47 -2.63 8.59
N VAL A 41 0.26 -2.25 7.56
CA VAL A 41 0.84 -3.15 6.55
C VAL A 41 2.32 -3.40 6.90
N PRO A 42 2.67 -4.61 7.36
CA PRO A 42 4.05 -4.93 7.73
C PRO A 42 5.02 -4.67 6.58
N GLY A 43 6.07 -3.89 6.84
CA GLY A 43 7.08 -3.53 5.83
C GLY A 43 6.72 -2.34 4.94
N TYR A 44 5.54 -1.75 5.12
CA TYR A 44 5.12 -0.53 4.42
C TYR A 44 4.81 0.63 5.38
N GLY A 45 3.89 0.42 6.32
CA GLY A 45 3.30 1.48 7.14
C GLY A 45 1.78 1.36 7.23
N ASP A 46 1.11 2.41 7.67
CA ASP A 46 -0.33 2.39 7.86
C ASP A 46 -1.09 2.79 6.58
N VAL A 47 -2.23 2.16 6.36
CA VAL A 47 -3.22 2.54 5.34
C VAL A 47 -4.53 2.82 6.06
N SER A 48 -5.10 4.00 5.86
CA SER A 48 -6.38 4.38 6.43
C SER A 48 -7.50 4.36 5.40
N PHE A 49 -8.69 3.97 5.84
CA PHE A 49 -9.94 3.97 5.10
C PHE A 49 -10.90 4.83 5.89
N SER A 50 -11.40 5.90 5.26
CA SER A 50 -12.34 6.82 5.88
C SER A 50 -13.58 6.92 5.00
N ALA A 51 -14.72 6.51 5.55
CA ALA A 51 -16.00 6.67 4.86
C ALA A 51 -16.54 8.09 5.02
N ASN A 52 -17.28 8.59 4.03
CA ASN A 52 -17.92 9.90 4.12
C ASN A 52 -18.97 9.94 5.27
N TYR A 53 -19.29 11.15 5.76
CA TYR A 53 -20.14 11.38 6.91
C TYR A 53 -21.43 10.54 6.91
N ALA A 54 -21.55 9.71 7.95
CA ALA A 54 -22.70 8.88 8.33
C ALA A 54 -22.84 7.48 7.70
N SER A 55 -21.86 6.97 6.94
CA SER A 55 -21.78 5.53 6.65
C SER A 55 -20.83 4.82 7.61
N SER A 56 -21.19 3.59 7.99
CA SER A 56 -20.29 2.67 8.68
C SER A 56 -19.60 1.79 7.65
N LEU A 57 -18.28 1.64 7.77
CA LEU A 57 -17.55 0.66 6.97
C LEU A 57 -17.98 -0.74 7.42
N GLU A 58 -18.43 -1.58 6.49
CA GLU A 58 -18.81 -2.95 6.80
C GLU A 58 -17.99 -3.92 5.96
N VAL A 59 -17.56 -5.02 6.56
CA VAL A 59 -16.95 -6.12 5.81
C VAL A 59 -17.99 -7.20 5.62
N GLY A 60 -18.36 -7.43 4.37
CA GLY A 60 -19.31 -8.46 3.98
C GLY A 60 -18.64 -9.57 3.17
N THR A 61 -19.48 -10.40 2.59
CA THR A 61 -19.07 -11.39 1.58
C THR A 61 -19.57 -10.95 0.21
N ASP A 62 -18.71 -11.00 -0.80
CA ASP A 62 -19.09 -10.81 -2.20
C ASP A 62 -19.93 -11.98 -2.75
N PHE A 63 -20.33 -11.86 -4.01
CA PHE A 63 -21.12 -12.88 -4.71
C PHE A 63 -20.41 -14.24 -4.80
N TYR A 64 -19.07 -14.25 -4.80
CA TYR A 64 -18.24 -15.45 -4.88
C TYR A 64 -17.83 -16.00 -3.50
N GLY A 65 -18.27 -15.35 -2.41
CA GLY A 65 -17.92 -15.71 -1.04
C GLY A 65 -16.57 -15.17 -0.57
N GLY A 66 -15.94 -14.26 -1.33
CA GLY A 66 -14.76 -13.51 -0.92
C GLY A 66 -15.12 -12.40 0.06
N ALA A 67 -14.20 -12.00 0.92
CA ALA A 67 -14.42 -10.91 1.86
C ALA A 67 -14.21 -9.56 1.19
N THR A 68 -15.12 -8.63 1.40
CA THR A 68 -15.04 -7.30 0.78
C THR A 68 -15.45 -6.20 1.75
N LEU A 69 -14.77 -5.06 1.66
CA LEU A 69 -15.23 -3.82 2.25
C LEU A 69 -16.42 -3.33 1.43
N GLN A 70 -17.61 -3.38 2.02
CA GLN A 70 -18.90 -3.09 1.37
C GLN A 70 -19.10 -1.60 1.23
N PHE A 71 -19.75 -1.22 0.12
CA PHE A 71 -20.12 0.15 -0.18
C PHE A 71 -21.64 0.21 -0.33
N ASP A 72 -22.21 1.21 0.32
CA ASP A 72 -23.57 1.67 0.03
C ASP A 72 -23.58 2.48 -1.27
N ASN A 73 -24.75 2.59 -1.89
CA ASN A 73 -24.92 3.42 -3.07
C ASN A 73 -24.57 4.89 -2.77
N ASN A 74 -23.73 5.49 -3.62
CA ASN A 74 -23.17 6.83 -3.48
C ASN A 74 -22.22 7.00 -2.28
N GLU A 75 -21.76 5.91 -1.69
CA GLU A 75 -20.69 5.96 -0.70
C GLU A 75 -19.34 6.24 -1.37
N VAL A 76 -18.55 7.06 -0.70
CA VAL A 76 -17.16 7.34 -1.07
C VAL A 76 -16.29 6.96 0.11
N VAL A 77 -15.33 6.08 -0.15
CA VAL A 77 -14.30 5.70 0.81
C VAL A 77 -12.98 6.34 0.37
N LEU A 78 -12.41 7.11 1.27
CA LEU A 78 -11.13 7.74 1.13
C LEU A 78 -10.05 6.79 1.63
N VAL A 79 -9.18 6.35 0.73
CA VAL A 79 -8.05 5.48 1.04
C VAL A 79 -6.80 6.34 1.09
N THR A 80 -6.15 6.41 2.25
CA THR A 80 -4.95 7.22 2.49
C THR A 80 -3.79 6.34 2.90
N PHE A 81 -2.69 6.49 2.16
CA PHE A 81 -1.44 5.78 2.34
C PHE A 81 -0.53 6.61 3.25
N LEU A 82 -0.36 6.20 4.51
CA LEU A 82 0.39 6.95 5.53
C LEU A 82 1.88 6.55 5.60
N GLY A 83 2.28 5.52 4.86
CA GLY A 83 3.67 5.09 4.71
C GLY A 83 4.42 5.86 3.63
N GLY A 84 5.34 5.17 2.94
CA GLY A 84 6.00 5.71 1.74
C GLY A 84 5.01 5.97 0.60
N VAL A 85 5.37 6.82 -0.36
CA VAL A 85 4.51 7.08 -1.53
C VAL A 85 4.29 5.77 -2.30
N PRO A 86 3.04 5.31 -2.45
CA PRO A 86 2.75 4.08 -3.18
C PRO A 86 2.88 4.32 -4.70
N THR A 87 3.26 3.28 -5.42
CA THR A 87 3.27 3.22 -6.89
C THR A 87 2.46 2.02 -7.35
N ASP A 88 2.00 2.02 -8.60
CA ASP A 88 1.21 0.92 -9.19
C ASP A 88 0.03 0.49 -8.30
N VAL A 89 -0.71 1.48 -7.77
CA VAL A 89 -1.88 1.25 -6.92
C VAL A 89 -3.03 0.73 -7.78
N ASP A 90 -3.57 -0.42 -7.41
CA ASP A 90 -4.74 -1.04 -8.02
C ASP A 90 -5.76 -1.46 -6.96
N PHE A 91 -7.03 -1.30 -7.30
CA PHE A 91 -8.16 -1.63 -6.43
C PHE A 91 -8.95 -2.76 -7.07
N SER A 92 -8.82 -3.95 -6.51
CA SER A 92 -9.65 -5.09 -6.90
C SER A 92 -11.04 -4.88 -6.31
N THR A 93 -11.95 -4.49 -7.19
CA THR A 93 -13.35 -4.27 -6.86
C THR A 93 -14.18 -5.45 -7.35
N VAL A 94 -15.10 -5.90 -6.50
CA VAL A 94 -15.93 -7.07 -6.76
C VAL A 94 -17.38 -6.69 -6.48
N ALA A 95 -18.25 -7.00 -7.43
CA ALA A 95 -19.69 -6.87 -7.24
C ALA A 95 -20.17 -7.90 -6.21
N VAL A 96 -21.01 -7.49 -5.28
CA VAL A 96 -21.65 -8.35 -4.27
C VAL A 96 -22.98 -8.88 -4.82
N SER A 97 -23.50 -8.25 -5.90
CA SER A 97 -24.66 -8.71 -6.65
C SER A 97 -24.31 -9.11 -8.09
N ALA A 98 -25.02 -10.10 -8.65
CA ALA A 98 -24.90 -10.50 -10.06
C ALA A 98 -25.54 -9.50 -11.05
N ILE A 99 -26.09 -8.39 -10.56
CA ILE A 99 -26.75 -7.38 -11.38
C ILE A 99 -25.68 -6.51 -12.03
N SER A 100 -25.58 -6.62 -13.35
CA SER A 100 -24.63 -5.86 -14.17
C SER A 100 -24.99 -4.37 -14.20
N GLY A 101 -24.50 -3.60 -13.25
CA GLY A 101 -24.68 -2.14 -13.23
C GLY A 101 -23.81 -1.39 -12.22
N GLU A 102 -23.08 -2.11 -11.38
CA GLU A 102 -22.16 -1.55 -10.40
C GLU A 102 -20.82 -1.22 -11.09
N GLN A 103 -20.45 0.05 -11.07
CA GLN A 103 -19.16 0.52 -11.57
C GLN A 103 -18.42 1.24 -10.45
N PHE A 104 -17.15 0.91 -10.25
CA PHE A 104 -16.31 1.69 -9.35
C PHE A 104 -15.59 2.79 -10.10
N VAL A 105 -15.52 3.95 -9.46
CA VAL A 105 -14.69 5.06 -9.91
C VAL A 105 -13.62 5.31 -8.85
N VAL A 106 -12.37 5.17 -9.27
CA VAL A 106 -11.19 5.47 -8.46
C VAL A 106 -10.61 6.79 -8.93
N ILE A 107 -10.56 7.78 -8.04
CA ILE A 107 -10.07 9.12 -8.34
C ILE A 107 -8.83 9.39 -7.48
N PRO A 108 -7.64 9.55 -8.09
CA PRO A 108 -6.47 9.99 -7.34
C PRO A 108 -6.66 11.46 -6.92
N ILE A 109 -6.61 11.72 -5.61
CA ILE A 109 -6.66 13.08 -5.03
C ILE A 109 -5.25 13.64 -4.87
N SER A 110 -4.32 12.77 -4.48
CA SER A 110 -2.89 13.09 -4.36
C SER A 110 -2.05 11.84 -4.64
N SER A 111 -0.72 11.94 -4.53
CA SER A 111 0.19 10.80 -4.69
C SER A 111 0.03 9.71 -3.61
N SER A 112 -0.72 9.97 -2.54
CA SER A 112 -0.90 9.02 -1.43
C SER A 112 -2.35 8.95 -0.97
N GLN A 113 -3.30 9.45 -1.77
CA GLN A 113 -4.70 9.48 -1.41
C GLN A 113 -5.59 9.27 -2.62
N TYR A 114 -6.56 8.38 -2.47
CA TYR A 114 -7.49 7.96 -3.51
C TYR A 114 -8.92 7.98 -2.95
N ALA A 115 -9.85 8.54 -3.71
CA ALA A 115 -11.28 8.35 -3.46
C ALA A 115 -11.76 7.17 -4.29
N VAL A 116 -12.35 6.18 -3.63
CA VAL A 116 -13.04 5.07 -4.29
C VAL A 116 -14.53 5.28 -4.07
N ALA A 117 -15.30 5.28 -5.16
CA ALA A 117 -16.74 5.49 -5.11
C ALA A 117 -17.45 4.41 -5.90
N LEU A 118 -18.56 3.90 -5.36
CA LEU A 118 -19.48 3.05 -6.09
C LEU A 118 -20.45 3.94 -6.89
N GLN A 119 -20.41 3.81 -8.21
CA GLN A 119 -21.42 4.34 -9.13
C GLN A 119 -22.35 3.20 -9.54
N GLY A 120 -23.55 3.19 -8.96
CA GLY A 120 -24.51 2.14 -9.19
C GLY A 120 -25.93 2.56 -8.84
N SER A 121 -26.87 1.66 -9.09
CA SER A 121 -28.27 1.82 -8.67
C SER A 121 -28.65 0.88 -7.53
N THR A 122 -27.72 0.02 -7.12
CA THR A 122 -27.90 -1.01 -6.08
C THR A 122 -26.76 -0.93 -5.08
N ASP A 123 -27.09 -1.25 -3.84
CA ASP A 123 -26.09 -1.54 -2.80
C ASP A 123 -25.51 -2.93 -3.04
N GLY A 124 -24.28 -3.14 -2.58
CA GLY A 124 -23.64 -4.44 -2.69
C GLY A 124 -22.59 -4.48 -3.78
N ALA A 125 -21.62 -3.60 -3.68
CA ALA A 125 -20.32 -3.81 -4.30
C ALA A 125 -19.24 -3.51 -3.26
N GLY A 126 -18.06 -4.11 -3.37
CA GLY A 126 -17.00 -3.83 -2.41
C GLY A 126 -15.59 -3.91 -2.96
N ILE A 127 -14.65 -3.42 -2.16
CA ILE A 127 -13.21 -3.62 -2.40
C ILE A 127 -12.83 -4.96 -1.78
N GLY A 128 -12.41 -5.91 -2.61
CA GLY A 128 -11.89 -7.20 -2.15
C GLY A 128 -10.40 -7.14 -1.83
N ALA A 129 -9.64 -6.38 -2.61
CA ALA A 129 -8.23 -6.18 -2.33
C ALA A 129 -7.71 -4.82 -2.78
N VAL A 130 -6.70 -4.33 -2.07
CA VAL A 130 -5.89 -3.17 -2.49
C VAL A 130 -4.47 -3.66 -2.70
N THR A 131 -3.95 -3.51 -3.93
CA THR A 131 -2.59 -3.88 -4.30
C THR A 131 -1.78 -2.65 -4.64
N PHE A 132 -0.54 -2.59 -4.15
CA PHE A 132 0.35 -1.46 -4.42
C PHE A 132 1.81 -1.85 -4.22
N ASN A 133 2.69 -1.14 -4.90
CA ASN A 133 4.13 -1.19 -4.67
C ASN A 133 4.54 -0.04 -3.77
N ALA A 134 5.45 -0.30 -2.83
CA ALA A 134 6.17 0.81 -2.22
C ALA A 134 7.32 1.21 -3.15
N ALA A 135 7.38 2.49 -3.53
CA ALA A 135 8.65 3.04 -3.99
C ALA A 135 9.65 2.81 -2.87
N ALA A 136 10.79 2.18 -3.18
CA ALA A 136 11.84 1.96 -2.21
C ALA A 136 12.27 3.32 -1.64
N VAL A 137 11.75 3.67 -0.45
CA VAL A 137 12.31 4.74 0.35
C VAL A 137 13.74 4.29 0.62
N PRO A 138 14.77 5.01 0.14
CA PRO A 138 16.14 4.64 0.46
C PRO A 138 16.25 4.64 1.97
N GLU A 139 16.36 3.45 2.59
CA GLU A 139 16.44 3.36 4.04
C GLU A 139 17.62 4.23 4.49
N PRO A 140 17.39 5.29 5.28
CA PRO A 140 18.48 6.17 5.71
C PRO A 140 19.47 5.45 6.66
N SER A 141 19.19 4.22 7.07
CA SER A 141 19.91 3.52 8.13
C SER A 141 21.17 2.81 7.65
N SER A 142 21.11 2.08 6.55
CA SER A 142 22.19 1.18 6.12
C SER A 142 23.24 1.89 5.25
N ALA A 143 22.83 2.87 4.44
CA ALA A 143 23.77 3.72 3.68
C ALA A 143 24.65 4.59 4.60
N VAL A 144 24.07 5.15 5.67
CA VAL A 144 24.80 5.97 6.66
C VAL A 144 25.76 5.10 7.50
N LEU A 145 25.32 3.91 7.93
CA LEU A 145 26.20 2.94 8.61
C LEU A 145 27.35 2.47 7.71
N GLY A 146 27.09 2.23 6.42
CA GLY A 146 28.12 1.90 5.43
C GLY A 146 29.14 3.04 5.27
N LEU A 147 28.67 4.29 5.19
CA LEU A 147 29.51 5.48 5.11
C LEU A 147 30.35 5.69 6.38
N LEU A 148 29.78 5.49 7.56
CA LEU A 148 30.48 5.59 8.84
C LEU A 148 31.51 4.46 9.01
N GLY A 149 31.16 3.23 8.63
CA GLY A 149 32.08 2.09 8.64
C GLY A 149 33.26 2.29 7.69
N ALA A 150 33.00 2.80 6.49
CA ALA A 150 34.05 3.14 5.52
C ALA A 150 34.94 4.30 6.02
N ALA A 151 34.36 5.34 6.61
CA ALA A 151 35.11 6.46 7.17
C ALA A 151 36.03 6.01 8.33
N GLY A 152 35.58 5.10 9.19
CA GLY A 152 36.38 4.53 10.27
C GLY A 152 37.62 3.76 9.78
N LEU A 153 37.51 3.05 8.65
CA LEU A 153 38.63 2.34 8.03
C LEU A 153 39.68 3.30 7.43
N PHE A 154 39.26 4.43 6.87
CA PHE A 154 40.19 5.43 6.34
C PHE A 154 40.94 6.20 7.43
N VAL A 155 40.30 6.47 8.58
CA VAL A 155 40.95 7.14 9.71
C VAL A 155 42.00 6.24 10.37
N ARG A 156 41.76 4.92 10.44
CA ARG A 156 42.71 3.97 11.04
C ARG A 156 44.01 3.81 10.22
N ARG A 157 44.01 4.14 8.93
CA ARG A 157 45.19 4.04 8.06
C ARG A 157 46.18 5.22 8.19
N ARG A 158 45.83 6.27 8.94
CA ARG A 158 46.65 7.49 9.09
C ARG A 158 47.35 7.63 10.45
N ARG A 159 47.24 6.65 11.34
CA ARG A 159 48.08 6.51 12.55
C ARG A 159 48.99 5.32 12.37
#